data_AF-A0A2A4YP75-F1
#
_entry.id   AF-A0A2A4YP75-F1
#
_cell.length_a   1.000
_cell.length_b   1.000
_cell.length_c   1.000
_cell.angle_alpha   90.00
_cell.angle_beta   90.00
_cell.angle_gamma   90.00
#
_symmetry.space_group_name_H-M   'P 1'
#
loop_
_entity.id
_entity.type
_entity.pdbx_description
1 polymer ?
#
loop_
_entity_poly.entity_id
_entity_poly.type
_entity_poly.pdbx_seq_one_letter_code
_entity_poly.pdbx_strand_id
1 'polypeptide(L)'
;MLIGYQSTAQVYSDLGAWYYGATFKATGDAYLDGFTIYTNAPSPGYAYLRIYGPFTDENEASTLIAGSGSSALSLATPLIKLQAFGTSDFTYSTSPPPVAYSGFLYGLSYWQTDPDIKIVVDDLVEGVEVEEDKYYLLFFAVSNSSYTGNQYRVTRVVTTEPTGSGYELENTYYLHYSSPYQRTISPFLDIELSFTQDNQWTGEADTDWEEGDNWNRGLIPSDFTQVNIAASSNDPVVTTTEEISGLTVDVGATLTITGEVSVTDELSNSGDISGDLVLNGSSAQSPTVGTCENLEVDNSSGVTIDENLSLTGDLTVTSGSIVDVSPTYELSVAGALSNSGTITGDLVLDGSSGQSPTLGTCENLEVDNSSGITVGSDATVTGNFTVNSGTTVDVSSSYEIAVAKVLLNGGTITGDLVLNGSSAQSPTVGTCENLEVDNSSGVTIDENLSLTGDLTVTVGSTVDVSPTYELSVAGALSNSGTITGDLVLNGSSAQSPTLGTVENLEVDNSSGITVGSNVIVTGDLTVTSGSTVAVNSSYELSVAEALSNSGIITGDLVLNGSSAQSPTVGTCENLEVDNSSGVTIAE
;
A
#
# COMPACT_ATOMS: atom_id res chain seq x y z
N MET A 1 -33.13 37.60 47.94
CA MET A 1 -31.94 38.42 47.67
C MET A 1 -31.88 38.56 46.17
N LEU A 2 -32.49 39.63 45.66
CA LEU A 2 -32.66 39.95 44.25
C LEU A 2 -31.72 41.14 44.02
N ILE A 3 -30.66 40.97 43.24
CA ILE A 3 -29.75 42.06 42.89
C ILE A 3 -29.86 42.25 41.39
N GLY A 4 -30.54 43.32 40.99
CA GLY A 4 -30.61 43.77 39.62
C GLY A 4 -29.32 44.50 39.22
N TYR A 5 -28.91 44.30 37.97
CA TYR A 5 -27.90 45.12 37.32
C TYR A 5 -28.60 46.11 36.39
N GLN A 6 -28.45 47.40 36.66
CA GLN A 6 -28.75 48.47 35.73
C GLN A 6 -27.54 48.67 34.82
N SER A 7 -27.71 48.61 33.51
CA SER A 7 -26.71 49.13 32.57
C SER A 7 -26.82 50.65 32.54
N THR A 8 -25.70 51.31 32.84
CA THR A 8 -25.55 52.75 32.65
C THR A 8 -25.14 53.00 31.20
N ALA A 9 -26.02 53.61 30.42
CA ALA A 9 -25.67 54.14 29.11
C ALA A 9 -24.74 55.35 29.28
N GLN A 10 -23.46 55.20 28.94
CA GLN A 10 -22.57 56.35 28.73
C GLN A 10 -22.84 56.93 27.33
N VAL A 11 -23.37 58.15 27.30
CA VAL A 11 -23.45 58.97 26.10
C VAL A 11 -22.20 59.85 26.05
N TYR A 12 -21.31 59.59 25.10
CA TYR A 12 -20.27 60.54 24.72
C TYR A 12 -20.82 61.43 23.60
N SER A 13 -21.09 62.69 23.93
CA SER A 13 -21.34 63.75 22.96
C SER A 13 -20.03 64.43 22.58
N ASP A 14 -19.81 64.54 21.27
CA ASP A 14 -18.81 65.33 20.55
C ASP A 14 -17.34 64.89 20.63
N LEU A 15 -16.92 64.13 19.60
CA LEU A 15 -15.60 64.22 18.98
C LEU A 15 -15.73 63.80 17.50
N GLY A 16 -15.62 64.77 16.60
CA GLY A 16 -15.59 64.54 15.17
C GLY A 16 -14.31 63.82 14.77
N ALA A 17 -14.38 62.51 14.59
CA ALA A 17 -13.36 61.70 13.93
C ALA A 17 -14.07 60.63 13.09
N TRP A 18 -13.69 60.54 11.82
CA TRP A 18 -14.17 59.49 10.92
C TRP A 18 -13.50 58.17 11.33
N TYR A 19 -14.26 57.28 11.96
CA TYR A 19 -13.81 55.92 12.25
C TYR A 19 -14.24 54.99 11.11
N TYR A 20 -13.27 54.50 10.35
CA TYR A 20 -13.44 53.30 9.52
C TYR A 20 -12.85 52.12 10.31
N GLY A 21 -13.69 51.10 10.56
CA GLY A 21 -13.29 49.82 11.15
C GLY A 21 -13.07 49.86 12.67
N ALA A 22 -14.09 49.48 13.43
CA ALA A 22 -13.91 49.05 14.81
C ALA A 22 -13.81 47.52 14.84
N THR A 23 -12.74 47.00 15.45
CA THR A 23 -12.56 45.56 15.71
C THR A 23 -12.96 45.29 17.15
N PHE A 24 -13.92 44.39 17.37
CA PHE A 24 -14.30 43.94 18.71
C PHE A 24 -13.82 42.50 18.91
N LYS A 25 -13.09 42.27 20.01
CA LYS A 25 -12.63 40.94 20.42
C LYS A 25 -13.50 40.50 21.59
N ALA A 26 -14.29 39.44 21.41
CA ALA A 26 -14.98 38.80 22.52
C ALA A 26 -13.96 37.90 23.24
N THR A 27 -13.74 38.14 24.53
CA THR A 27 -12.92 37.27 25.38
C THR A 27 -13.86 36.52 26.33
N GLY A 28 -14.32 35.34 25.90
CA GLY A 28 -15.19 34.43 26.65
C GLY A 28 -16.64 34.35 26.14
N ASP A 29 -17.41 33.40 26.69
CA ASP A 29 -18.81 33.08 26.36
C ASP A 29 -19.77 34.25 26.70
N ALA A 30 -19.74 35.31 25.89
CA ALA A 30 -20.59 36.48 26.05
C ALA A 30 -21.58 36.57 24.87
N TYR A 31 -22.87 36.65 25.19
CA TYR A 31 -23.92 36.99 24.23
C TYR A 31 -23.85 38.48 23.90
N LEU A 32 -23.72 38.81 22.61
CA LEU A 32 -23.92 40.16 22.08
C LEU A 32 -25.42 40.43 21.93
N ASP A 33 -26.03 41.09 22.91
CA ASP A 33 -27.42 41.57 22.82
C ASP A 33 -27.45 43.08 22.50
N GLY A 34 -28.21 43.46 21.47
CA GLY A 34 -28.57 44.87 21.20
C GLY A 34 -27.59 45.73 20.37
N PHE A 35 -26.94 45.22 19.32
CA PHE A 35 -26.15 46.06 18.40
C PHE A 35 -27.03 46.74 17.33
N THR A 36 -27.06 48.08 17.30
CA THR A 36 -27.76 48.87 16.27
C THR A 36 -26.80 49.84 15.59
N ILE A 37 -26.63 49.74 14.27
CA ILE A 37 -25.83 50.69 13.49
C ILE A 37 -26.74 51.81 13.00
N TYR A 38 -26.46 53.06 13.38
CA TYR A 38 -27.10 54.24 12.79
C TYR A 38 -26.20 54.82 11.71
N THR A 39 -26.74 55.00 10.51
CA THR A 39 -26.06 55.74 9.42
C THR A 39 -26.85 57.00 9.14
N ASN A 40 -26.18 58.15 9.02
CA ASN A 40 -26.80 59.43 8.66
C ASN A 40 -26.62 59.77 7.16
N ALA A 41 -26.27 58.78 6.32
CA ALA A 41 -26.08 58.98 4.89
C ALA A 41 -27.41 58.81 4.13
N PRO A 42 -27.80 59.72 3.23
CA PRO A 42 -29.07 59.66 2.49
C PRO A 42 -29.15 58.53 1.43
N SER A 43 -28.12 57.69 1.29
CA SER A 43 -28.13 56.45 0.53
C SER A 43 -27.33 55.38 1.29
N PRO A 44 -27.83 54.14 1.43
CA PRO A 44 -27.15 53.13 2.22
C PRO A 44 -25.87 52.68 1.51
N GLY A 45 -24.72 53.10 2.02
CA GLY A 45 -23.48 52.36 1.81
C GLY A 45 -23.56 51.07 2.60
N TYR A 46 -23.14 49.95 2.01
CA TYR A 46 -23.14 48.64 2.65
C TYR A 46 -22.42 48.68 4.00
N ALA A 47 -23.07 48.19 5.05
CA ALA A 47 -22.43 47.92 6.33
C ALA A 47 -22.11 46.43 6.41
N TYR A 48 -20.83 46.09 6.56
CA TYR A 48 -20.40 44.71 6.78
C TYR A 48 -20.05 44.53 8.25
N LEU A 49 -20.67 43.53 8.89
CA LEU A 49 -20.28 43.05 10.20
C LEU A 49 -19.42 41.80 10.00
N ARG A 50 -18.17 41.83 10.45
CA ARG A 50 -17.27 40.68 10.41
C ARG A 50 -17.00 40.24 11.85
N ILE A 51 -17.42 39.02 12.20
CA ILE A 51 -17.27 38.44 13.54
C ILE A 51 -16.07 37.50 13.49
N TYR A 52 -15.15 37.64 14.43
CA TYR A 52 -14.01 36.74 14.60
C TYR A 52 -14.17 36.01 15.94
N GLY A 53 -14.16 34.68 15.89
CA GLY A 53 -14.11 33.80 17.06
C GLY A 53 -13.34 32.53 16.71
N PRO A 54 -12.69 31.87 17.69
CA PRO A 54 -12.10 30.57 17.48
C PRO A 54 -13.24 29.55 17.46
N PHE A 55 -13.82 29.29 16.30
CA PHE A 55 -14.75 28.18 16.14
C PHE A 55 -13.92 26.93 15.95
N THR A 56 -14.07 25.96 16.85
CA THR A 56 -13.28 24.72 16.80
C THR A 56 -13.91 23.66 15.89
N ASP A 57 -15.18 23.83 15.50
CA ASP A 57 -15.84 23.01 14.49
C ASP A 57 -16.98 23.74 13.72
N GLU A 58 -17.50 23.06 12.70
CA GLU A 58 -18.52 23.55 11.77
C GLU A 58 -19.92 23.72 12.42
N ASN A 59 -20.20 23.00 13.51
CA ASN A 59 -21.50 23.07 14.20
C ASN A 59 -21.61 24.33 15.07
N GLU A 60 -20.51 24.80 15.69
CA GLU A 60 -20.48 26.05 16.45
C GLU A 60 -20.75 27.29 15.57
N ALA A 61 -20.28 27.29 14.32
CA ALA A 61 -20.53 28.38 13.37
C ALA A 61 -22.00 28.46 12.89
N SER A 62 -22.72 27.33 12.92
CA SER A 62 -24.05 27.19 12.32
C SER A 62 -25.21 27.77 13.15
N THR A 63 -24.98 28.15 14.41
CA THR A 63 -26.06 28.53 15.35
C THR A 63 -26.16 30.05 15.58
N LEU A 64 -26.28 30.85 14.51
CA LEU A 64 -26.63 32.27 14.63
C LEU A 64 -28.16 32.43 14.66
N ILE A 65 -28.76 32.41 15.87
CA ILE A 65 -30.22 32.58 16.01
C ILE A 65 -30.55 34.08 16.03
N ALA A 66 -31.26 34.54 15.00
CA ALA A 66 -31.75 35.91 14.93
C ALA A 66 -32.93 36.10 15.91
N GLY A 67 -32.82 37.06 16.83
CA GLY A 67 -33.85 37.36 17.83
C GLY A 67 -35.18 37.84 17.20
N SER A 68 -36.27 37.70 17.97
CA SER A 68 -37.64 38.01 17.54
C SER A 68 -37.76 39.46 17.04
N GLY A 69 -37.93 39.61 15.72
CA GLY A 69 -38.01 40.90 15.02
C GLY A 69 -37.22 40.97 13.71
N SER A 70 -36.48 39.92 13.35
CA SER A 70 -35.64 39.85 12.15
C SER A 70 -36.23 38.93 11.07
N SER A 71 -36.05 39.29 9.80
CA SER A 71 -36.45 38.50 8.63
C SER A 71 -35.54 37.26 8.50
N ALA A 72 -36.13 36.06 8.39
CA ALA A 72 -35.40 34.79 8.36
C ALA A 72 -34.37 34.67 7.22
N LEU A 73 -33.19 34.14 7.53
CA LEU A 73 -32.18 33.69 6.58
C LEU A 73 -32.61 32.31 6.04
N SER A 74 -32.71 32.14 4.72
CA SER A 74 -33.02 30.86 4.08
C SER A 74 -31.82 30.41 3.24
N LEU A 75 -31.09 29.38 3.69
CA LEU A 75 -29.99 28.75 2.95
C LEU A 75 -30.56 27.69 2.00
N ALA A 76 -30.23 27.77 0.71
CA ALA A 76 -30.92 27.03 -0.35
C ALA A 76 -30.26 25.71 -0.80
N THR A 77 -29.12 25.26 -0.27
CA THR A 77 -28.50 23.96 -0.64
C THR A 77 -27.55 23.40 0.44
N PRO A 78 -27.34 22.05 0.51
CA PRO A 78 -26.42 21.42 1.47
C PRO A 78 -24.97 21.36 0.93
N LEU A 79 -24.00 21.52 1.84
CA LEU A 79 -22.55 21.54 1.60
C LEU A 79 -22.00 20.16 1.17
N ILE A 80 -21.24 20.12 0.06
CA ILE A 80 -20.38 19.00 -0.31
C ILE A 80 -19.01 19.58 -0.71
N LYS A 81 -17.98 19.27 0.11
CA LYS A 81 -16.53 19.56 -0.01
C LYS A 81 -16.13 21.03 -0.24
N LEU A 82 -15.05 21.46 0.43
CA LEU A 82 -14.46 22.80 0.41
C LEU A 82 -14.53 23.43 -1.00
N GLN A 83 -15.49 24.34 -1.18
CA GLN A 83 -15.55 25.24 -2.31
C GLN A 83 -15.14 26.61 -1.78
N ALA A 84 -14.18 27.26 -2.45
CA ALA A 84 -13.86 28.66 -2.20
C ALA A 84 -15.17 29.46 -2.19
N PHE A 85 -15.41 30.19 -1.10
CA PHE A 85 -16.65 30.88 -0.79
C PHE A 85 -17.22 31.63 -2.00
N GLY A 86 -18.27 31.08 -2.60
CA GLY A 86 -19.09 31.78 -3.57
C GLY A 86 -19.87 32.89 -2.87
N THR A 87 -19.69 34.13 -3.31
CA THR A 87 -20.61 35.23 -2.97
C THR A 87 -21.95 34.96 -3.65
N SER A 88 -23.04 34.93 -2.89
CA SER A 88 -24.39 34.87 -3.45
C SER A 88 -24.76 36.21 -4.11
N ASP A 89 -25.17 36.16 -5.38
CA ASP A 89 -25.62 37.33 -6.12
C ASP A 89 -27.01 37.81 -5.66
N PHE A 90 -27.12 39.12 -5.38
CA PHE A 90 -28.41 39.83 -5.36
C PHE A 90 -28.59 40.57 -6.68
N THR A 91 -29.59 40.20 -7.48
CA THR A 91 -29.94 40.97 -8.69
C THR A 91 -31.02 41.99 -8.36
N TYR A 92 -30.76 43.28 -8.59
CA TYR A 92 -31.81 44.29 -8.75
C TYR A 92 -31.50 45.15 -9.97
N SER A 93 -32.47 45.24 -10.90
CA SER A 93 -32.35 46.03 -12.12
C SER A 93 -33.07 47.38 -11.94
N THR A 94 -32.37 48.49 -12.13
CA THR A 94 -32.94 49.72 -12.69
C THR A 94 -31.86 50.50 -13.47
N SER A 95 -32.29 51.20 -14.52
CA SER A 95 -31.53 52.01 -15.50
C SER A 95 -32.06 53.46 -15.45
N PRO A 96 -31.35 54.57 -15.77
CA PRO A 96 -29.91 54.84 -16.03
C PRO A 96 -29.35 56.07 -15.20
N PRO A 97 -28.25 56.79 -15.58
CA PRO A 97 -26.98 56.93 -14.82
C PRO A 97 -26.84 58.30 -14.04
N PRO A 98 -25.82 58.54 -13.16
CA PRO A 98 -24.41 58.75 -13.57
C PRO A 98 -23.28 58.36 -12.57
N VAL A 99 -22.08 58.20 -13.14
CA VAL A 99 -20.72 58.14 -12.55
C VAL A 99 -20.44 57.04 -11.52
N ALA A 100 -19.91 55.91 -12.00
CA ALA A 100 -19.38 54.84 -11.17
C ALA A 100 -18.00 55.23 -10.60
N TYR A 101 -17.93 55.44 -9.29
CA TYR A 101 -16.72 55.18 -8.50
C TYR A 101 -16.93 53.84 -7.82
N SER A 102 -16.43 52.75 -8.40
CA SER A 102 -16.32 51.46 -7.73
C SER A 102 -14.83 51.13 -7.63
N GLY A 103 -14.20 51.57 -6.55
CA GLY A 103 -12.95 50.95 -6.11
C GLY A 103 -13.33 49.68 -5.37
N PHE A 104 -13.00 48.52 -5.93
CA PHE A 104 -13.04 47.27 -5.17
C PHE A 104 -11.73 47.19 -4.38
N LEU A 105 -11.85 47.06 -3.06
CA LEU A 105 -10.73 46.75 -2.18
C LEU A 105 -10.71 45.23 -2.01
N TYR A 106 -9.72 44.58 -2.60
CA TYR A 106 -9.42 43.18 -2.32
C TYR A 106 -8.37 43.19 -1.20
N GLY A 107 -8.75 42.66 -0.05
CA GLY A 107 -7.81 42.39 1.04
C GLY A 107 -7.64 40.88 1.14
N LEU A 108 -6.46 40.38 0.79
CA LEU A 108 -6.03 39.06 1.27
C LEU A 108 -5.54 39.27 2.70
N SER A 109 -6.04 38.49 3.65
CA SER A 109 -5.56 38.49 5.03
C SER A 109 -5.06 37.09 5.32
N TYR A 110 -3.76 36.95 5.50
CA TYR A 110 -3.14 35.69 5.89
C TYR A 110 -2.69 35.80 7.35
N TRP A 111 -2.82 34.70 8.09
CA TRP A 111 -2.33 34.57 9.45
C TRP A 111 -1.16 33.60 9.41
N GLN A 112 0.01 34.08 9.80
CA GLN A 112 1.28 33.38 9.67
C GLN A 112 1.67 32.85 11.04
N THR A 113 1.82 31.52 11.15
CA THR A 113 2.44 30.85 12.30
C THR A 113 3.87 30.38 11.98
N ASP A 114 4.40 30.73 10.81
CA ASP A 114 5.62 30.16 10.24
C ASP A 114 6.44 31.23 9.50
N PRO A 115 7.72 31.50 9.84
CA PRO A 115 8.53 32.60 9.29
C PRO A 115 8.83 32.55 7.77
N ASP A 116 8.48 31.48 7.05
CA ASP A 116 9.08 31.14 5.74
C ASP A 116 8.41 31.71 4.46
N ILE A 117 7.58 32.74 4.56
CA ILE A 117 7.07 33.43 3.36
C ILE A 117 8.01 34.56 2.92
N LYS A 118 8.94 34.27 2.01
CA LYS A 118 9.52 35.29 1.11
C LYS A 118 8.66 35.42 -0.14
N ILE A 119 7.87 36.50 -0.23
CA ILE A 119 7.17 36.86 -1.46
C ILE A 119 8.21 37.39 -2.46
N VAL A 120 8.73 36.51 -3.32
CA VAL A 120 9.54 36.92 -4.46
C VAL A 120 8.59 37.37 -5.57
N VAL A 121 8.46 38.69 -5.73
CA VAL A 121 7.85 39.26 -6.94
C VAL A 121 8.93 39.18 -8.02
N ASP A 122 8.67 38.41 -9.07
CA ASP A 122 9.61 38.18 -10.18
C ASP A 122 9.84 39.47 -11.00
N ASP A 123 10.72 40.32 -10.46
CA ASP A 123 11.82 41.06 -11.09
C ASP A 123 12.31 42.12 -10.08
N LEU A 124 13.46 41.84 -9.44
CA LEU A 124 14.31 42.73 -8.63
C LEU A 124 13.69 43.50 -7.46
N VAL A 125 13.71 42.92 -6.24
CA VAL A 125 13.98 43.66 -4.99
C VAL A 125 14.76 42.79 -4.00
N GLU A 126 16.02 43.13 -3.74
CA GLU A 126 16.78 42.69 -2.56
C GLU A 126 16.39 43.57 -1.37
N GLY A 127 16.04 43.00 -0.22
CA GLY A 127 15.99 43.74 1.06
C GLY A 127 14.65 43.86 1.80
N VAL A 128 13.73 42.88 1.70
CA VAL A 128 12.60 42.79 2.64
C VAL A 128 12.91 41.67 3.66
N GLU A 129 13.26 42.04 4.88
CA GLU A 129 13.31 41.13 6.03
C GLU A 129 11.95 41.12 6.72
N VAL A 130 11.45 39.92 7.02
CA VAL A 130 10.15 39.68 7.66
C VAL A 130 10.43 39.10 9.05
N GLU A 131 9.84 39.69 10.10
CA GLU A 131 9.97 39.24 11.49
C GLU A 131 8.82 38.28 11.87
N GLU A 132 9.14 37.32 12.75
CA GLU A 132 8.23 36.31 13.31
C GLU A 132 7.09 36.95 14.16
N ASP A 133 5.92 36.28 14.23
CA ASP A 133 4.74 36.69 15.03
C ASP A 133 4.06 38.04 14.67
N LYS A 134 4.26 38.56 13.45
CA LYS A 134 3.65 39.82 12.98
C LYS A 134 2.58 39.64 11.89
N TYR A 135 1.60 40.54 11.91
CA TYR A 135 0.59 40.65 10.86
C TYR A 135 1.11 41.52 9.71
N TYR A 136 1.24 40.94 8.53
CA TYR A 136 1.52 41.69 7.30
C TYR A 136 0.26 41.81 6.45
N LEU A 137 -0.06 43.04 6.04
CA LEU A 137 -1.17 43.29 5.12
C LEU A 137 -0.61 43.71 3.76
N LEU A 138 -0.77 42.84 2.76
CA LEU A 138 -0.37 43.15 1.40
C LEU A 138 -1.53 43.83 0.68
N PHE A 139 -1.39 45.13 0.41
CA PHE A 139 -2.40 45.90 -0.32
C PHE A 139 -2.07 45.93 -1.82
N PHE A 140 -2.99 45.46 -2.65
CA PHE A 140 -2.98 45.72 -4.09
C PHE A 140 -4.01 46.80 -4.41
N ALA A 141 -3.57 48.05 -4.59
CA ALA A 141 -4.44 49.12 -5.06
C ALA A 141 -4.35 49.25 -6.59
N VAL A 142 -5.38 48.80 -7.30
CA VAL A 142 -5.55 49.10 -8.72
C VAL A 142 -6.29 50.43 -8.86
N SER A 143 -5.55 51.51 -9.13
CA SER A 143 -6.17 52.79 -9.43
C SER A 143 -6.41 52.93 -10.93
N ASN A 144 -7.67 53.01 -11.37
CA ASN A 144 -8.01 53.47 -12.71
C ASN A 144 -7.88 54.99 -12.76
N SER A 145 -6.74 55.52 -13.23
CA SER A 145 -6.65 56.92 -13.61
C SER A 145 -7.05 57.06 -15.08
N SER A 146 -8.19 57.71 -15.32
CA SER A 146 -8.63 58.09 -16.66
C SER A 146 -7.77 59.24 -17.20
N TYR A 147 -6.79 58.95 -18.06
CA TYR A 147 -6.37 59.87 -19.11
C TYR A 147 -5.69 59.06 -20.24
N THR A 148 -5.99 59.42 -21.48
CA THR A 148 -5.66 58.72 -22.73
C THR A 148 -4.20 58.25 -22.81
N GLY A 149 -3.99 56.95 -22.57
CA GLY A 149 -2.72 56.25 -22.67
C GLY A 149 -2.76 55.03 -21.75
N ASN A 150 -2.80 53.82 -22.31
CA ASN A 150 -2.93 52.58 -21.56
C ASN A 150 -1.73 52.37 -20.61
N GLN A 151 -1.88 52.77 -19.35
CA GLN A 151 -0.97 52.44 -18.25
C GLN A 151 -1.81 52.16 -17.01
N TYR A 152 -1.67 50.96 -16.46
CA TYR A 152 -2.19 50.63 -15.14
C TYR A 152 -1.11 50.93 -14.11
N ARG A 153 -1.47 51.69 -13.07
CA ARG A 153 -0.55 52.09 -11.99
C ARG A 153 -0.86 51.27 -10.76
N VAL A 154 0.01 50.30 -10.45
CA VAL A 154 0.04 49.69 -9.12
C VAL A 154 0.65 50.74 -8.20
N THR A 155 -0.20 51.39 -7.41
CA THR A 155 0.24 52.46 -6.53
C THR A 155 0.27 51.92 -5.13
N ARG A 156 1.48 51.61 -4.64
CA ARG A 156 1.85 51.50 -3.21
C ARG A 156 1.83 50.07 -2.63
N VAL A 157 3.01 49.51 -2.39
CA VAL A 157 3.24 48.53 -1.33
C VAL A 157 3.46 49.31 -0.04
N VAL A 158 2.72 49.00 1.01
CA VAL A 158 2.91 49.59 2.34
C VAL A 158 3.25 48.44 3.29
N THR A 159 4.47 48.39 3.76
CA THR A 159 4.79 47.73 5.01
C THR A 159 4.62 48.78 6.11
N THR A 160 3.78 48.52 7.10
CA THR A 160 3.64 49.41 8.27
C THR A 160 3.73 48.61 9.53
N GLU A 161 4.65 48.99 10.41
CA GLU A 161 4.48 48.77 11.85
C GLU A 161 3.41 49.74 12.40
N PRO A 162 2.56 49.31 13.33
CA PRO A 162 1.66 50.21 14.03
C PRO A 162 2.42 50.92 15.16
N THR A 163 3.31 51.86 14.84
CA THR A 163 3.84 52.80 15.83
C THR A 163 3.30 54.20 15.56
N GLY A 164 2.64 54.76 16.57
CA GLY A 164 2.01 56.07 16.49
C GLY A 164 2.96 57.18 16.04
N SER A 165 2.46 57.98 15.10
CA SER A 165 2.95 59.29 14.63
C SER A 165 4.20 59.34 13.72
N GLY A 166 3.94 59.63 12.43
CA GLY A 166 4.92 60.14 11.46
C GLY A 166 5.04 59.28 10.21
N TYR A 167 4.71 59.81 9.03
CA TYR A 167 4.96 59.16 7.74
C TYR A 167 6.11 59.90 7.04
N GLU A 168 7.22 59.20 6.74
CA GLU A 168 8.17 59.66 5.72
C GLU A 168 8.12 58.70 4.52
N LEU A 169 8.14 59.29 3.32
CA LEU A 169 8.01 58.60 2.04
C LEU A 169 9.38 58.61 1.35
N GLU A 170 9.99 57.44 1.13
CA GLU A 170 11.10 57.31 0.20
C GLU A 170 10.77 56.27 -0.88
N ASN A 171 10.86 56.74 -2.13
CA ASN A 171 10.85 56.03 -3.41
C ASN A 171 9.50 55.68 -4.07
N THR A 172 9.46 55.93 -5.39
CA THR A 172 8.37 55.61 -6.33
C THR A 172 8.98 54.85 -7.49
N TYR A 173 8.48 53.66 -7.79
CA TYR A 173 8.92 52.84 -8.93
C TYR A 173 7.77 52.55 -9.91
N TYR A 174 8.11 52.35 -11.19
CA TYR A 174 7.16 52.19 -12.29
C TYR A 174 7.33 50.81 -12.93
N LEU A 175 6.24 50.05 -13.04
CA LEU A 175 6.18 48.82 -13.85
C LEU A 175 5.61 49.17 -15.24
N HIS A 176 6.28 48.78 -16.31
CA HIS A 176 5.83 49.01 -17.69
C HIS A 176 5.39 47.68 -18.30
N TYR A 177 4.08 47.52 -18.57
CA TYR A 177 3.55 46.38 -19.32
C TYR A 177 3.06 46.87 -20.69
N SER A 178 3.69 46.43 -21.78
CA SER A 178 3.28 46.78 -23.15
C SER A 178 2.75 45.55 -23.88
N SER A 179 1.43 45.37 -23.90
CA SER A 179 0.76 44.48 -24.86
C SER A 179 -0.36 45.26 -25.58
N PRO A 180 -0.42 45.26 -26.93
CA PRO A 180 -1.39 46.04 -27.69
C PRO A 180 -2.77 45.37 -27.84
N TYR A 181 -3.01 44.20 -27.23
CA TYR A 181 -4.31 43.52 -27.31
C TYR A 181 -5.13 43.70 -26.05
N GLN A 182 -6.28 44.38 -26.18
CA GLN A 182 -7.32 44.43 -25.16
C GLN A 182 -7.86 43.00 -24.91
N ARG A 183 -7.40 42.35 -23.85
CA ARG A 183 -8.13 41.26 -23.21
C ARG A 183 -8.79 41.80 -21.95
N THR A 184 -10.07 41.53 -21.81
CA THR A 184 -10.78 41.58 -20.52
C THR A 184 -10.04 40.66 -19.57
N ILE A 185 -9.41 41.21 -18.54
CA ILE A 185 -8.85 40.41 -17.45
C ILE A 185 -10.06 39.88 -16.68
N SER A 186 -10.24 38.55 -16.72
CA SER A 186 -11.25 37.85 -15.92
C SER A 186 -10.94 38.10 -14.43
N PRO A 187 -11.93 38.33 -13.55
CA PRO A 187 -11.70 38.60 -12.13
C PRO A 187 -11.20 37.39 -11.32
N PHE A 188 -10.92 36.27 -11.99
CA PHE A 188 -10.28 35.10 -11.40
C PHE A 188 -8.80 35.15 -11.77
N LEU A 189 -8.03 35.90 -10.98
CA LEU A 189 -6.58 35.76 -10.97
C LEU A 189 -6.26 34.73 -9.89
N ASP A 190 -6.09 33.47 -10.29
CA ASP A 190 -5.47 32.48 -9.41
C ASP A 190 -4.00 32.90 -9.26
N ILE A 191 -3.64 33.36 -8.06
CA ILE A 191 -2.25 33.57 -7.68
C ILE A 191 -1.76 32.23 -7.16
N GLU A 192 -1.04 31.49 -8.00
CA GLU A 192 -0.32 30.29 -7.60
C GLU A 192 1.05 30.73 -7.06
N LEU A 193 1.26 30.56 -5.76
CA LEU A 193 2.56 30.74 -5.12
C LEU A 193 3.22 29.36 -5.07
N SER A 194 4.20 29.11 -5.94
CA SER A 194 5.03 27.91 -5.89
C SER A 194 6.36 28.24 -5.21
N PHE A 195 6.67 27.56 -4.11
CA PHE A 195 8.01 27.57 -3.51
C PHE A 195 8.69 26.25 -3.91
N THR A 196 9.78 26.33 -4.67
CA THR A 196 10.43 25.16 -5.30
C THR A 196 11.94 25.15 -5.08
N GLN A 197 12.40 25.53 -3.88
CA GLN A 197 13.80 25.31 -3.55
C GLN A 197 13.90 24.33 -2.38
N ASP A 198 14.31 23.12 -2.74
CA ASP A 198 14.57 22.01 -1.84
C ASP A 198 15.54 22.44 -0.74
N ASN A 199 15.30 21.95 0.48
CA ASN A 199 16.24 22.11 1.58
C ASN A 199 17.38 21.12 1.36
N GLN A 200 18.55 21.62 1.01
CA GLN A 200 19.66 20.79 0.57
C GLN A 200 20.68 20.63 1.69
N TRP A 201 21.06 19.39 1.97
CA TRP A 201 22.18 19.07 2.86
C TRP A 201 23.50 19.56 2.25
N THR A 202 24.26 20.32 3.03
CA THR A 202 25.60 20.81 2.69
C THR A 202 26.68 20.10 3.48
N GLY A 203 26.37 19.62 4.69
CA GLY A 203 27.32 18.98 5.60
C GLY A 203 28.50 19.90 5.97
N GLU A 204 28.30 21.22 5.99
CA GLU A 204 29.39 22.18 6.24
C GLU A 204 29.87 22.20 7.70
N ALA A 205 28.99 21.93 8.67
CA ALA A 205 29.33 21.94 10.10
C ALA A 205 29.79 20.55 10.57
N ASP A 206 28.93 19.54 10.44
CA ASP A 206 29.18 18.14 10.83
C ASP A 206 28.13 17.19 10.21
N THR A 207 27.86 16.04 10.84
CA THR A 207 26.92 15.00 10.37
C THR A 207 25.55 15.08 11.04
N ASP A 208 25.31 15.99 11.98
CA ASP A 208 24.08 16.03 12.77
C ASP A 208 22.92 16.61 11.94
N TRP A 209 21.89 15.79 11.68
CA TRP A 209 20.70 16.19 10.92
C TRP A 209 20.02 17.44 11.50
N GLU A 210 20.06 17.57 12.84
CA GLU A 210 19.42 18.64 13.60
C GLU A 210 20.25 19.94 13.66
N GLU A 211 21.42 19.99 13.02
CA GLU A 211 22.24 21.20 12.97
C GLU A 211 21.87 22.04 11.73
N GLY A 212 21.22 23.18 11.96
CA GLY A 212 20.75 24.08 10.90
C GLY A 212 21.87 24.54 9.95
N ASP A 213 23.10 24.69 10.44
CA ASP A 213 24.27 25.06 9.64
C ASP A 213 24.66 23.99 8.59
N ASN A 214 24.16 22.75 8.70
CA ASN A 214 24.33 21.70 7.69
C ASN A 214 23.32 21.79 6.54
N TRP A 215 22.39 22.74 6.57
CA TRP A 215 21.36 22.94 5.56
C TRP A 215 21.56 24.25 4.80
N ASN A 216 21.41 24.25 3.47
CA ASN A 216 21.63 25.44 2.64
C ASN A 216 20.72 26.63 3.01
N ARG A 217 19.59 26.36 3.68
CA ARG A 217 18.64 27.36 4.17
C ARG A 217 18.85 27.74 5.64
N GLY A 218 19.75 27.07 6.37
CA GLY A 218 19.90 27.26 7.81
C GLY A 218 18.74 26.70 8.62
N LEU A 219 17.93 25.82 8.02
CA LEU A 219 16.68 25.32 8.58
C LEU A 219 16.71 23.80 8.67
N ILE A 220 16.33 23.27 9.83
CA ILE A 220 16.14 21.83 10.04
C ILE A 220 14.87 21.39 9.31
N PRO A 221 14.88 20.27 8.55
CA PRO A 221 13.69 19.76 7.88
C PRO A 221 12.51 19.48 8.82
N SER A 222 11.31 19.55 8.25
CA SER A 222 10.02 19.21 8.88
C SER A 222 9.14 18.42 7.93
N ASP A 223 7.94 18.04 8.38
CA ASP A 223 6.93 17.27 7.65
C ASP A 223 6.48 17.89 6.32
N PHE A 224 6.69 19.20 6.12
CA PHE A 224 6.40 19.90 4.85
C PHE A 224 7.63 20.10 3.96
N THR A 225 8.80 19.61 4.37
CA THR A 225 10.08 19.91 3.72
C THR A 225 10.40 18.86 2.66
N GLN A 226 10.72 19.32 1.44
CA GLN A 226 11.40 18.50 0.43
C GLN A 226 12.91 18.61 0.67
N VAL A 227 13.53 17.48 0.96
CA VAL A 227 14.93 17.34 1.31
C VAL A 227 15.73 16.83 0.12
N ASN A 228 16.89 17.44 -0.14
CA ASN A 228 17.89 16.91 -1.06
C ASN A 228 19.21 16.65 -0.33
N ILE A 229 19.66 15.39 -0.31
CA ILE A 229 20.96 14.99 0.21
C ILE A 229 21.95 14.91 -0.95
N ALA A 230 22.76 15.96 -1.10
CA ALA A 230 23.86 15.98 -2.05
C ALA A 230 25.11 15.34 -1.44
N ALA A 231 26.00 14.82 -2.30
CA ALA A 231 27.28 14.27 -1.86
C ALA A 231 28.10 15.34 -1.11
N SER A 232 28.50 15.02 0.12
CA SER A 232 29.14 15.97 1.03
C SER A 232 30.37 15.35 1.70
N SER A 233 31.13 16.14 2.46
CA SER A 233 32.21 15.58 3.29
C SER A 233 31.72 14.99 4.61
N ASN A 234 30.54 15.40 5.06
CA ASN A 234 29.92 14.98 6.30
C ASN A 234 28.48 14.58 5.98
N ASP A 235 28.31 13.31 5.60
CA ASP A 235 27.00 12.79 5.25
C ASP A 235 26.05 12.80 6.47
N PRO A 236 24.75 13.06 6.26
CA PRO A 236 23.78 13.20 7.34
C PRO A 236 23.58 11.91 8.14
N VAL A 237 23.45 12.07 9.45
CA VAL A 237 23.07 11.02 10.40
C VAL A 237 21.80 11.44 11.14
N VAL A 238 20.70 10.74 10.87
CA VAL A 238 19.41 10.90 11.55
C VAL A 238 19.37 10.01 12.78
N THR A 239 19.30 10.61 13.98
CA THR A 239 19.30 9.86 15.25
C THR A 239 17.94 9.81 15.96
N THR A 240 16.97 10.58 15.47
CA THR A 240 15.59 10.71 15.95
C THR A 240 14.60 10.25 14.88
N THR A 241 13.31 10.26 15.19
CA THR A 241 12.26 10.01 14.20
C THR A 241 11.96 11.32 13.48
N GLU A 242 12.16 11.35 12.17
CA GLU A 242 11.93 12.51 11.32
C GLU A 242 10.82 12.22 10.31
N GLU A 243 9.95 13.19 10.11
CA GLU A 243 8.93 13.16 9.06
C GLU A 243 9.24 14.28 8.07
N ILE A 244 9.27 13.95 6.78
CA ILE A 244 9.55 14.89 5.69
C ILE A 244 8.57 14.69 4.54
N SER A 245 8.39 15.73 3.74
CA SER A 245 7.50 15.67 2.58
C SER A 245 8.14 14.83 1.48
N GLY A 246 9.34 15.18 1.04
CA GLY A 246 10.03 14.44 -0.02
C GLY A 246 11.50 14.26 0.29
N LEU A 247 12.10 13.22 -0.27
CA LEU A 247 13.52 12.92 -0.10
C LEU A 247 14.16 12.62 -1.45
N THR A 248 15.18 13.40 -1.79
CA THR A 248 16.11 13.10 -2.88
C THR A 248 17.48 12.78 -2.28
N VAL A 249 18.09 11.67 -2.66
CA VAL A 249 19.48 11.35 -2.29
C VAL A 249 20.29 11.20 -3.58
N ASP A 250 21.19 12.14 -3.82
CA ASP A 250 21.96 12.20 -5.06
C ASP A 250 23.03 11.10 -5.14
N VAL A 251 23.47 10.82 -6.36
CA VAL A 251 24.56 9.86 -6.61
C VAL A 251 25.83 10.21 -5.83
N GLY A 252 26.33 9.23 -5.08
CA GLY A 252 27.52 9.36 -4.24
C GLY A 252 27.30 10.07 -2.91
N ALA A 253 26.05 10.40 -2.55
CA ALA A 253 25.66 10.80 -1.21
C ALA A 253 25.31 9.57 -0.36
N THR A 254 25.40 9.72 0.96
CA THR A 254 24.96 8.70 1.92
C THR A 254 24.01 9.34 2.93
N LEU A 255 22.95 8.64 3.32
CA LEU A 255 22.08 9.00 4.44
C LEU A 255 22.09 7.84 5.44
N THR A 256 22.53 8.12 6.67
CA THR A 256 22.50 7.13 7.75
C THR A 256 21.37 7.44 8.72
N ILE A 257 20.50 6.46 8.95
CA ILE A 257 19.34 6.55 9.82
C ILE A 257 19.58 5.57 10.98
N THR A 258 19.82 6.10 12.17
CA THR A 258 19.81 5.29 13.41
C THR A 258 18.53 5.50 14.22
N GLY A 259 17.73 6.51 13.85
CA GLY A 259 16.34 6.69 14.27
C GLY A 259 15.39 6.12 13.22
N GLU A 260 14.52 6.97 12.66
CA GLU A 260 13.54 6.60 11.61
C GLU A 260 13.31 7.80 10.70
N VAL A 261 13.15 7.60 9.38
CA VAL A 261 12.74 8.66 8.45
C VAL A 261 11.45 8.25 7.74
N SER A 262 10.42 9.08 7.87
CA SER A 262 9.14 8.91 7.19
C SER A 262 8.99 9.89 6.03
N VAL A 263 8.69 9.37 4.84
CA VAL A 263 8.52 10.16 3.60
C VAL A 263 7.07 10.08 3.12
N THR A 264 6.40 11.24 3.07
CA THR A 264 4.95 11.35 2.78
C THR A 264 4.61 11.68 1.32
N ASP A 265 5.59 12.05 0.51
CA ASP A 265 5.46 12.36 -0.92
C ASP A 265 6.56 11.63 -1.71
N GLU A 266 7.29 12.28 -2.62
CA GLU A 266 8.25 11.58 -3.50
C GLU A 266 9.55 11.18 -2.78
N LEU A 267 9.97 9.92 -2.96
CA LEU A 267 11.32 9.44 -2.67
C LEU A 267 12.04 9.15 -3.99
N SER A 268 13.18 9.79 -4.21
CA SER A 268 14.12 9.51 -5.29
C SER A 268 15.50 9.26 -4.71
N ASN A 269 16.05 8.05 -4.86
CA ASN A 269 17.38 7.75 -4.34
C ASN A 269 18.31 7.18 -5.43
N SER A 270 19.46 7.83 -5.59
CA SER A 270 20.57 7.40 -6.44
C SER A 270 21.88 7.23 -5.65
N GLY A 271 21.82 7.42 -4.32
CA GLY A 271 22.92 7.21 -3.37
C GLY A 271 22.64 6.03 -2.43
N ASP A 272 23.26 6.07 -1.25
CA ASP A 272 23.15 5.02 -0.23
C ASP A 272 22.26 5.48 0.93
N ILE A 273 21.21 4.71 1.25
CA ILE A 273 20.40 4.91 2.47
C ILE A 273 20.61 3.70 3.37
N SER A 274 21.03 3.92 4.61
CA SER A 274 21.16 2.84 5.62
C SER A 274 20.26 3.15 6.81
N GLY A 275 19.53 2.16 7.31
CA GLY A 275 18.63 2.30 8.47
C GLY A 275 17.14 2.19 8.12
N ASP A 276 16.30 2.77 8.98
CA ASP A 276 14.84 2.57 9.00
C ASP A 276 14.12 3.65 8.18
N LEU A 277 13.51 3.23 7.07
CA LEU A 277 12.77 4.10 6.16
C LEU A 277 11.28 3.73 6.14
N VAL A 278 10.41 4.73 6.25
CA VAL A 278 8.95 4.57 6.18
C VAL A 278 8.40 5.32 4.96
N LEU A 279 7.64 4.60 4.13
CA LEU A 279 6.92 5.14 2.97
C LEU A 279 5.43 5.18 3.28
N ASN A 280 4.93 6.35 3.69
CA ASN A 280 3.56 6.53 4.16
C ASN A 280 2.79 7.60 3.37
N GLY A 281 3.13 7.75 2.09
CA GLY A 281 2.55 8.80 1.27
C GLY A 281 1.06 8.65 0.96
N SER A 282 0.45 9.78 0.60
CA SER A 282 -0.97 9.80 0.15
C SER A 282 -1.12 9.61 -1.37
N SER A 283 -0.03 9.74 -2.12
CA SER A 283 0.10 9.45 -3.55
C SER A 283 0.98 8.22 -3.75
N ALA A 284 0.92 7.60 -4.94
CA ALA A 284 1.81 6.49 -5.26
C ALA A 284 3.28 6.95 -5.17
N GLN A 285 4.12 6.16 -4.53
CA GLN A 285 5.56 6.40 -4.40
C GLN A 285 6.32 5.46 -5.32
N SER A 286 7.46 5.88 -5.86
CA SER A 286 8.31 5.03 -6.71
C SER A 286 9.75 5.19 -6.27
N PRO A 287 10.14 4.56 -5.15
CA PRO A 287 11.46 4.75 -4.61
C PRO A 287 12.46 4.05 -5.54
N THR A 288 13.31 4.84 -6.17
CA THR A 288 14.55 4.31 -6.73
C THR A 288 15.45 4.01 -5.54
N VAL A 289 15.57 2.78 -5.09
CA VAL A 289 16.38 2.41 -3.92
C VAL A 289 17.18 1.17 -4.25
N GLY A 290 18.50 1.24 -4.08
CA GLY A 290 19.37 0.08 -4.20
C GLY A 290 19.29 -0.82 -2.96
N THR A 291 19.99 -0.44 -1.90
CA THR A 291 19.96 -1.16 -0.62
C THR A 291 19.40 -0.25 0.46
N CYS A 292 18.51 -0.77 1.32
CA CYS A 292 18.23 -0.17 2.62
C CYS A 292 18.22 -1.25 3.71
N GLU A 293 18.27 -0.85 4.97
CA GLU A 293 18.30 -1.82 6.07
C GLU A 293 16.88 -2.30 6.37
N ASN A 294 16.01 -1.41 6.83
CA ASN A 294 14.62 -1.71 7.13
C ASN A 294 13.69 -0.83 6.29
N LEU A 295 12.61 -1.41 5.79
CA LEU A 295 11.58 -0.68 5.03
C LEU A 295 10.20 -0.96 5.60
N GLU A 296 9.47 0.10 5.92
CA GLU A 296 8.03 0.05 6.19
C GLU A 296 7.26 0.72 5.06
N VAL A 297 6.24 0.02 4.55
CA VAL A 297 5.32 0.53 3.53
C VAL A 297 3.94 0.67 4.14
N ASP A 298 3.56 1.93 4.40
CA ASP A 298 2.23 2.36 4.87
C ASP A 298 1.54 3.30 3.87
N ASN A 299 1.61 2.93 2.59
CA ASN A 299 1.05 3.70 1.49
C ASN A 299 -0.03 2.93 0.74
N SER A 300 -1.29 3.26 1.05
CA SER A 300 -2.47 2.68 0.38
C SER A 300 -2.63 3.08 -1.11
N SER A 301 -1.93 4.13 -1.56
CA SER A 301 -1.87 4.51 -2.98
C SER A 301 -0.81 3.71 -3.76
N GLY A 302 0.02 2.92 -3.06
CA GLY A 302 0.99 1.99 -3.62
C GLY A 302 2.42 2.51 -3.67
N VAL A 303 3.37 1.58 -3.66
CA VAL A 303 4.81 1.80 -3.82
C VAL A 303 5.28 0.97 -5.00
N THR A 304 5.89 1.57 -6.01
CA THR A 304 6.46 0.87 -7.16
C THR A 304 7.98 0.77 -7.04
N ILE A 305 8.49 -0.44 -7.01
CA ILE A 305 9.92 -0.74 -7.07
C ILE A 305 10.30 -0.90 -8.55
N ASP A 306 11.07 0.03 -9.10
CA ASP A 306 11.47 0.08 -10.51
C ASP A 306 12.98 -0.16 -10.74
N GLU A 307 13.65 -0.67 -9.71
CA GLU A 307 15.03 -1.19 -9.69
C GLU A 307 15.13 -2.36 -8.70
N ASN A 308 16.24 -3.10 -8.69
CA ASN A 308 16.43 -4.15 -7.68
C ASN A 308 16.60 -3.52 -6.29
N LEU A 309 15.76 -3.92 -5.34
CA LEU A 309 15.82 -3.50 -3.95
C LEU A 309 16.23 -4.68 -3.07
N SER A 310 17.32 -4.54 -2.31
CA SER A 310 17.73 -5.54 -1.32
C SER A 310 17.68 -4.95 0.09
N LEU A 311 16.93 -5.63 0.96
CA LEU A 311 16.77 -5.28 2.36
C LEU A 311 17.68 -6.17 3.22
N THR A 312 18.65 -5.56 3.89
CA THR A 312 19.52 -6.32 4.80
C THR A 312 18.83 -6.67 6.11
N GLY A 313 17.77 -5.95 6.44
CA GLY A 313 16.90 -6.14 7.60
C GLY A 313 15.45 -6.40 7.19
N ASP A 314 14.52 -5.82 7.91
CA ASP A 314 13.11 -6.19 7.94
C ASP A 314 12.28 -5.42 6.90
N LEU A 315 11.25 -6.10 6.37
CA LEU A 315 10.19 -5.51 5.55
C LEU A 315 8.85 -5.58 6.28
N THR A 316 8.21 -4.43 6.45
CA THR A 316 6.82 -4.35 6.92
C THR A 316 5.93 -3.76 5.83
N VAL A 317 4.85 -4.44 5.48
CA VAL A 317 3.84 -3.92 4.54
C VAL A 317 2.50 -3.91 5.26
N THR A 318 1.97 -2.71 5.50
CA THR A 318 0.72 -2.51 6.24
C THR A 318 -0.50 -2.90 5.40
N SER A 319 -1.62 -3.11 6.08
CA SER A 319 -2.84 -3.57 5.42
C SER A 319 -3.44 -2.49 4.52
N GLY A 320 -3.74 -2.84 3.27
CA GLY A 320 -4.21 -1.90 2.26
C GLY A 320 -3.10 -1.26 1.42
N SER A 321 -1.83 -1.43 1.82
CA SER A 321 -0.67 -1.04 1.03
C SER A 321 -0.38 -2.05 -0.09
N ILE A 322 0.17 -1.55 -1.19
CA ILE A 322 0.61 -2.35 -2.34
C ILE A 322 2.08 -2.06 -2.59
N VAL A 323 2.91 -3.08 -2.66
CA VAL A 323 4.29 -3.00 -3.18
C VAL A 323 4.29 -3.65 -4.55
N ASP A 324 4.54 -2.87 -5.59
CA ASP A 324 4.58 -3.32 -6.97
C ASP A 324 6.01 -3.38 -7.48
N VAL A 325 6.58 -4.58 -7.52
CA VAL A 325 7.90 -4.81 -8.11
C VAL A 325 7.75 -4.91 -9.62
N SER A 326 8.30 -3.92 -10.32
CA SER A 326 8.21 -3.85 -11.77
C SER A 326 8.85 -5.07 -12.42
N PRO A 327 8.38 -5.49 -13.62
CA PRO A 327 8.95 -6.64 -14.30
C PRO A 327 10.46 -6.52 -14.48
N THR A 328 11.18 -7.63 -14.35
CA THR A 328 12.66 -7.74 -14.42
C THR A 328 13.44 -7.30 -13.19
N TYR A 329 12.77 -6.75 -12.18
CA TYR A 329 13.38 -6.40 -10.91
C TYR A 329 12.91 -7.33 -9.78
N GLU A 330 13.64 -7.26 -8.68
CA GLU A 330 13.46 -8.11 -7.51
C GLU A 330 13.44 -7.27 -6.23
N LEU A 331 12.61 -7.68 -5.27
CA LEU A 331 12.67 -7.28 -3.88
C LEU A 331 13.24 -8.44 -3.04
N SER A 332 14.50 -8.33 -2.60
CA SER A 332 15.15 -9.32 -1.73
C SER A 332 15.06 -8.88 -0.25
N VAL A 333 14.72 -9.82 0.63
CA VAL A 333 14.53 -9.58 2.07
C VAL A 333 15.34 -10.59 2.89
N ALA A 334 16.41 -10.09 3.52
CA ALA A 334 17.29 -10.90 4.35
C ALA A 334 16.83 -11.00 5.81
N GLY A 335 16.13 -9.98 6.32
CA GLY A 335 15.57 -9.93 7.68
C GLY A 335 14.15 -10.51 7.78
N ALA A 336 13.35 -10.04 8.72
CA ALA A 336 11.96 -10.49 8.89
C ALA A 336 11.03 -9.89 7.82
N LEU A 337 9.95 -10.60 7.49
CA LEU A 337 8.88 -10.12 6.62
C LEU A 337 7.54 -10.15 7.36
N SER A 338 6.89 -8.98 7.48
CA SER A 338 5.53 -8.84 7.98
C SER A 338 4.65 -8.19 6.91
N ASN A 339 4.09 -9.00 6.00
CA ASN A 339 3.17 -8.52 4.95
C ASN A 339 1.70 -8.74 5.35
N SER A 340 0.98 -7.63 5.53
CA SER A 340 -0.48 -7.61 5.67
C SER A 340 -1.19 -6.90 4.51
N GLY A 341 -0.42 -6.46 3.50
CA GLY A 341 -0.86 -5.84 2.26
C GLY A 341 -0.74 -6.80 1.07
N THR A 342 -0.30 -6.29 -0.08
CA THR A 342 -0.07 -7.08 -1.30
C THR A 342 1.29 -6.74 -1.90
N ILE A 343 2.06 -7.77 -2.31
CA ILE A 343 3.32 -7.61 -3.05
C ILE A 343 3.09 -8.17 -4.47
N THR A 344 3.36 -7.40 -5.52
CA THR A 344 3.34 -7.87 -6.92
C THR A 344 4.75 -7.91 -7.49
N GLY A 345 4.98 -8.68 -8.56
CA GLY A 345 6.32 -8.98 -9.07
C GLY A 345 7.12 -9.99 -8.24
N ASP A 346 8.45 -9.91 -8.31
CA ASP A 346 9.38 -10.91 -7.76
C ASP A 346 9.81 -10.55 -6.33
N LEU A 347 9.41 -11.39 -5.37
CA LEU A 347 9.83 -11.33 -3.96
C LEU A 347 10.81 -12.49 -3.67
N VAL A 348 11.96 -12.17 -3.09
CA VAL A 348 12.98 -13.13 -2.67
C VAL A 348 13.21 -13.07 -1.17
N LEU A 349 13.21 -14.24 -0.52
CA LEU A 349 13.58 -14.41 0.88
C LEU A 349 14.96 -15.09 0.96
N ASP A 350 16.02 -14.30 1.14
CA ASP A 350 17.44 -14.73 1.05
C ASP A 350 18.19 -14.64 2.39
N GLY A 351 17.44 -14.60 3.50
CA GLY A 351 18.01 -14.52 4.84
C GLY A 351 19.00 -15.63 5.18
N SER A 352 19.91 -15.35 6.12
CA SER A 352 20.87 -16.35 6.62
C SER A 352 20.48 -16.94 7.98
N SER A 353 19.51 -16.33 8.66
CA SER A 353 18.84 -16.85 9.87
C SER A 353 17.42 -17.30 9.54
N GLY A 354 16.85 -18.21 10.34
CA GLY A 354 15.47 -18.65 10.14
C GLY A 354 14.50 -17.47 10.14
N GLN A 355 13.70 -17.33 9.08
CA GLN A 355 12.67 -16.29 8.97
C GLN A 355 11.30 -16.86 9.36
N SER A 356 10.38 -16.00 9.81
CA SER A 356 8.98 -16.39 10.05
C SER A 356 8.03 -15.43 9.33
N PRO A 357 7.99 -15.46 7.99
CA PRO A 357 7.28 -14.46 7.22
C PRO A 357 5.76 -14.58 7.40
N THR A 358 5.10 -13.43 7.50
CA THR A 358 3.67 -13.32 7.14
C THR A 358 3.63 -12.93 5.67
N LEU A 359 3.26 -13.85 4.78
CA LEU A 359 3.42 -13.67 3.33
C LEU A 359 2.24 -12.97 2.65
N GLY A 360 1.01 -13.16 3.14
CA GLY A 360 -0.18 -12.63 2.49
C GLY A 360 -0.29 -13.08 1.02
N THR A 361 -0.53 -12.12 0.12
CA THR A 361 -0.54 -12.36 -1.34
C THR A 361 0.75 -11.84 -1.96
N CYS A 362 1.42 -12.68 -2.74
CA CYS A 362 2.54 -12.33 -3.60
C CYS A 362 2.34 -12.82 -5.05
N GLU A 363 2.99 -12.20 -6.02
CA GLU A 363 3.01 -12.73 -7.40
C GLU A 363 4.03 -13.85 -7.54
N ASN A 364 5.33 -13.54 -7.57
CA ASN A 364 6.36 -14.56 -7.57
C ASN A 364 7.07 -14.57 -6.22
N LEU A 365 7.29 -15.75 -5.66
CA LEU A 365 8.00 -15.96 -4.41
C LEU A 365 9.17 -16.90 -4.65
N GLU A 366 10.37 -16.48 -4.28
CA GLU A 366 11.55 -17.34 -4.22
C GLU A 366 12.10 -17.38 -2.80
N VAL A 367 12.45 -18.58 -2.33
CA VAL A 367 13.03 -18.80 -1.01
C VAL A 367 14.43 -19.38 -1.16
N ASP A 368 15.43 -18.56 -0.84
CA ASP A 368 16.86 -18.89 -0.85
C ASP A 368 17.48 -18.84 0.57
N ASN A 369 16.63 -18.91 1.60
CA ASN A 369 17.09 -18.88 2.97
C ASN A 369 17.70 -20.22 3.40
N SER A 370 19.02 -20.26 3.53
CA SER A 370 19.77 -21.46 3.96
C SER A 370 19.43 -21.99 5.36
N SER A 371 18.83 -21.17 6.23
CA SER A 371 18.31 -21.58 7.54
C SER A 371 16.83 -21.99 7.51
N GLY A 372 16.18 -21.83 6.35
CA GLY A 372 14.76 -22.08 6.13
C GLY A 372 13.85 -20.96 6.60
N ILE A 373 12.56 -21.08 6.28
CA ILE A 373 11.50 -20.17 6.71
C ILE A 373 10.37 -20.96 7.38
N THR A 374 9.65 -20.31 8.30
CA THR A 374 8.41 -20.84 8.89
C THR A 374 7.25 -19.92 8.56
N VAL A 375 6.33 -20.39 7.72
CA VAL A 375 5.16 -19.62 7.30
C VAL A 375 4.09 -19.69 8.40
N GLY A 376 3.78 -18.52 8.97
CA GLY A 376 2.89 -18.34 10.12
C GLY A 376 1.49 -17.84 9.79
N SER A 377 1.10 -17.86 8.52
CA SER A 377 -0.21 -17.46 8.02
C SER A 377 -0.49 -18.14 6.67
N ASP A 378 -1.75 -18.21 6.25
CA ASP A 378 -2.05 -18.60 4.87
C ASP A 378 -1.34 -17.66 3.88
N ALA A 379 -0.86 -18.23 2.78
CA ALA A 379 -0.17 -17.49 1.72
C ALA A 379 -0.74 -17.84 0.35
N THR A 380 -0.82 -16.84 -0.53
CA THR A 380 -1.19 -17.04 -1.94
C THR A 380 -0.07 -16.55 -2.85
N VAL A 381 0.49 -17.46 -3.64
CA VAL A 381 1.46 -17.18 -4.71
C VAL A 381 0.72 -17.24 -6.05
N THR A 382 0.41 -16.08 -6.62
CA THR A 382 -0.40 -16.00 -7.85
C THR A 382 0.40 -16.32 -9.13
N GLY A 383 1.71 -16.18 -9.05
CA GLY A 383 2.71 -16.54 -10.05
C GLY A 383 3.49 -17.78 -9.62
N ASN A 384 4.82 -17.73 -9.79
CA ASN A 384 5.72 -18.85 -9.54
C ASN A 384 6.15 -18.91 -8.08
N PHE A 385 6.22 -20.12 -7.52
CA PHE A 385 6.85 -20.38 -6.22
C PHE A 385 8.14 -21.18 -6.42
N THR A 386 9.28 -20.63 -6.03
CA THR A 386 10.60 -21.26 -6.12
C THR A 386 11.15 -21.51 -4.72
N VAL A 387 11.66 -22.71 -4.46
CA VAL A 387 12.39 -23.06 -3.23
C VAL A 387 13.75 -23.59 -3.64
N ASN A 388 14.81 -22.87 -3.31
CA ASN A 388 16.16 -23.24 -3.72
C ASN A 388 16.72 -24.43 -2.93
N SER A 389 17.76 -25.06 -3.48
CA SER A 389 18.34 -26.25 -2.88
C SER A 389 19.03 -25.96 -1.56
N GLY A 390 18.78 -26.79 -0.55
CA GLY A 390 19.30 -26.60 0.81
C GLY A 390 18.39 -25.74 1.71
N THR A 391 17.29 -25.21 1.17
CA THR A 391 16.27 -24.46 1.90
C THR A 391 15.17 -25.40 2.41
N THR A 392 14.62 -25.08 3.59
CA THR A 392 13.39 -25.68 4.12
C THR A 392 12.31 -24.61 4.25
N VAL A 393 11.13 -24.85 3.69
CA VAL A 393 9.92 -24.05 3.94
C VAL A 393 9.01 -24.84 4.85
N ASP A 394 8.83 -24.37 6.08
CA ASP A 394 7.94 -24.99 7.06
C ASP A 394 6.60 -24.27 7.10
N VAL A 395 5.59 -24.85 6.47
CA VAL A 395 4.21 -24.37 6.56
C VAL A 395 3.61 -24.95 7.83
N SER A 396 3.33 -24.11 8.84
CA SER A 396 2.78 -24.65 10.09
C SER A 396 1.44 -25.35 9.82
N SER A 397 1.13 -26.41 10.58
CA SER A 397 -0.02 -27.31 10.35
C SER A 397 -1.43 -26.68 10.45
N SER A 398 -1.53 -25.35 10.53
CA SER A 398 -2.79 -24.59 10.53
C SER A 398 -2.89 -23.62 9.36
N TYR A 399 -1.89 -23.63 8.47
CA TYR A 399 -1.77 -22.73 7.34
C TYR A 399 -1.46 -23.50 6.07
N GLU A 400 -1.71 -22.84 4.94
CA GLU A 400 -1.41 -23.37 3.61
C GLU A 400 -0.64 -22.35 2.76
N ILE A 401 0.11 -22.86 1.78
CA ILE A 401 0.59 -22.06 0.64
C ILE A 401 -0.17 -22.52 -0.61
N ALA A 402 -0.96 -21.62 -1.19
CA ALA A 402 -1.62 -21.83 -2.46
C ALA A 402 -0.78 -21.30 -3.62
N VAL A 403 -0.50 -22.15 -4.62
CA VAL A 403 0.32 -21.82 -5.79
C VAL A 403 -0.52 -21.91 -7.06
N ALA A 404 -0.65 -20.79 -7.78
CA ALA A 404 -1.52 -20.70 -8.96
C ALA A 404 -0.80 -20.95 -10.29
N LYS A 405 0.54 -20.87 -10.34
CA LYS A 405 1.33 -21.09 -11.56
C LYS A 405 2.38 -22.17 -11.36
N VAL A 406 3.69 -21.93 -11.51
CA VAL A 406 4.68 -23.02 -11.44
C VAL A 406 5.23 -23.16 -10.03
N LEU A 407 5.42 -24.40 -9.56
CA LEU A 407 6.24 -24.72 -8.38
C LEU A 407 7.60 -25.25 -8.84
N LEU A 408 8.68 -24.62 -8.40
CA LEU A 408 10.07 -25.02 -8.64
C LEU A 408 10.75 -25.30 -7.29
N ASN A 409 10.62 -26.51 -6.75
CA ASN A 409 11.14 -26.88 -5.44
C ASN A 409 12.38 -27.76 -5.54
N GLY A 410 13.57 -27.15 -5.40
CA GLY A 410 14.84 -27.82 -5.20
C GLY A 410 15.19 -28.11 -3.72
N GLY A 411 14.36 -27.67 -2.78
CA GLY A 411 14.52 -27.83 -1.33
C GLY A 411 13.49 -28.77 -0.69
N THR A 412 13.12 -28.48 0.56
CA THR A 412 12.12 -29.23 1.35
C THR A 412 10.95 -28.31 1.70
N ILE A 413 9.71 -28.81 1.56
CA ILE A 413 8.51 -28.12 2.06
C ILE A 413 7.87 -29.01 3.13
N THR A 414 7.57 -28.51 4.32
CA THR A 414 6.77 -29.22 5.35
C THR A 414 5.42 -28.54 5.52
N GLY A 415 4.41 -29.27 6.01
CA GLY A 415 3.02 -28.80 6.07
C GLY A 415 2.23 -28.89 4.76
N ASP A 416 1.21 -28.03 4.65
CA ASP A 416 0.16 -28.10 3.63
C ASP A 416 0.48 -27.22 2.41
N LEU A 417 0.59 -27.87 1.25
CA LEU A 417 0.80 -27.22 -0.04
C LEU A 417 -0.41 -27.44 -0.95
N VAL A 418 -0.92 -26.37 -1.56
CA VAL A 418 -2.08 -26.43 -2.46
C VAL A 418 -1.68 -26.00 -3.87
N LEU A 419 -1.93 -26.87 -4.86
CA LEU A 419 -1.78 -26.59 -6.29
C LEU A 419 -3.16 -26.33 -6.90
N ASN A 420 -3.53 -25.06 -7.04
CA ASN A 420 -4.87 -24.62 -7.48
C ASN A 420 -4.84 -23.76 -8.76
N GLY A 421 -3.81 -23.97 -9.59
CA GLY A 421 -3.61 -23.18 -10.79
C GLY A 421 -4.73 -23.32 -11.83
N SER A 422 -4.88 -22.29 -12.65
CA SER A 422 -5.79 -22.34 -13.82
C SER A 422 -5.11 -22.88 -15.08
N SER A 423 -3.78 -23.00 -15.07
CA SER A 423 -2.95 -23.60 -16.11
C SER A 423 -2.33 -24.91 -15.62
N ALA A 424 -1.88 -25.77 -16.53
CA ALA A 424 -1.17 -26.99 -16.15
C ALA A 424 0.07 -26.64 -15.31
N GLN A 425 0.30 -27.38 -14.23
CA GLN A 425 1.44 -27.19 -13.34
C GLN A 425 2.39 -28.38 -13.46
N SER A 426 3.69 -28.13 -13.40
CA SER A 426 4.71 -29.18 -13.38
C SER A 426 5.61 -28.93 -12.19
N PRO A 427 5.22 -29.34 -10.98
CA PRO A 427 6.04 -29.17 -9.81
C PRO A 427 7.31 -30.01 -9.95
N THR A 428 8.46 -29.35 -9.97
CA THR A 428 9.74 -29.99 -9.65
C THR A 428 9.79 -30.05 -8.14
N VAL A 429 9.79 -31.23 -7.51
CA VAL A 429 9.60 -31.31 -6.05
C VAL A 429 10.47 -32.36 -5.38
N GLY A 430 11.14 -31.95 -4.31
CA GLY A 430 11.70 -32.83 -3.28
C GLY A 430 10.63 -33.46 -2.40
N THR A 431 10.81 -33.45 -1.08
CA THR A 431 9.80 -33.97 -0.12
C THR A 431 8.77 -32.90 0.24
N CYS A 432 7.48 -33.24 0.24
CA CYS A 432 6.46 -32.46 0.94
C CYS A 432 5.65 -33.29 1.94
N GLU A 433 5.03 -32.64 2.93
CA GLU A 433 4.21 -33.35 3.91
C GLU A 433 2.82 -33.62 3.35
N ASN A 434 2.00 -32.58 3.20
CA ASN A 434 0.65 -32.70 2.65
C ASN A 434 0.57 -31.98 1.31
N LEU A 435 -0.12 -32.58 0.34
CA LEU A 435 -0.35 -31.99 -0.97
C LEU A 435 -1.84 -32.04 -1.32
N GLU A 436 -2.42 -30.89 -1.64
CA GLU A 436 -3.73 -30.77 -2.25
C GLU A 436 -3.60 -30.34 -3.71
N VAL A 437 -4.30 -31.05 -4.60
CA VAL A 437 -4.37 -30.76 -6.03
C VAL A 437 -5.79 -30.37 -6.43
N ASP A 438 -6.02 -29.08 -6.59
CA ASP A 438 -7.27 -28.47 -7.08
C ASP A 438 -7.04 -27.74 -8.41
N ASN A 439 -6.38 -28.42 -9.35
CA ASN A 439 -6.08 -27.89 -10.66
C ASN A 439 -6.72 -28.71 -11.78
N SER A 440 -7.80 -28.17 -12.35
CA SER A 440 -8.52 -28.77 -13.47
C SER A 440 -7.75 -28.82 -14.80
N SER A 441 -6.68 -28.03 -14.94
CA SER A 441 -5.76 -28.05 -16.07
C SER A 441 -4.67 -29.11 -15.94
N GLY A 442 -4.57 -29.75 -14.78
CA GLY A 442 -3.68 -30.88 -14.51
C GLY A 442 -2.35 -30.49 -13.84
N VAL A 443 -1.77 -31.48 -13.16
CA VAL A 443 -0.46 -31.42 -12.52
C VAL A 443 0.39 -32.57 -13.08
N THR A 444 1.57 -32.29 -13.59
CA THR A 444 2.52 -33.30 -14.08
C THR A 444 3.70 -33.41 -13.13
N ILE A 445 3.93 -34.60 -12.59
CA ILE A 445 5.10 -34.92 -11.78
C ILE A 445 6.21 -35.39 -12.72
N ASP A 446 7.29 -34.61 -12.86
CA ASP A 446 8.42 -34.88 -13.76
C ASP A 446 9.74 -35.17 -13.03
N GLU A 447 9.64 -35.42 -11.71
CA GLU A 447 10.68 -35.94 -10.81
C GLU A 447 10.02 -36.80 -9.72
N ASN A 448 10.79 -37.61 -8.97
CA ASN A 448 10.21 -38.41 -7.89
C ASN A 448 9.64 -37.52 -6.77
N LEU A 449 8.36 -37.68 -6.44
CA LEU A 449 7.69 -36.96 -5.37
C LEU A 449 7.38 -37.88 -4.20
N SER A 450 7.85 -37.53 -3.01
CA SER A 450 7.54 -38.25 -1.76
C SER A 450 6.72 -37.39 -0.81
N LEU A 451 5.51 -37.85 -0.50
CA LEU A 451 4.60 -37.26 0.48
C LEU A 451 4.71 -38.00 1.81
N THR A 452 5.16 -37.31 2.87
CA THR A 452 5.22 -37.91 4.22
C THR A 452 3.86 -37.92 4.92
N GLY A 453 2.94 -37.07 4.46
CA GLY A 453 1.57 -36.95 4.91
C GLY A 453 0.58 -37.22 3.77
N ASP A 454 -0.52 -36.48 3.76
CA ASP A 454 -1.72 -36.75 3.01
C ASP A 454 -1.67 -36.21 1.57
N LEU A 455 -2.33 -36.91 0.64
CA LEU A 455 -2.62 -36.44 -0.71
C LEU A 455 -4.12 -36.28 -0.91
N THR A 456 -4.55 -35.07 -1.26
CA THR A 456 -5.92 -34.80 -1.71
C THR A 456 -5.91 -34.39 -3.18
N VAL A 457 -6.75 -35.01 -3.99
CA VAL A 457 -6.92 -34.65 -5.40
C VAL A 457 -8.41 -34.38 -5.66
N THR A 458 -8.73 -33.14 -5.99
CA THR A 458 -10.10 -32.65 -6.14
C THR A 458 -10.71 -33.07 -7.47
N VAL A 459 -12.04 -33.12 -7.52
CA VAL A 459 -12.79 -33.53 -8.71
C VAL A 459 -12.45 -32.65 -9.91
N GLY A 460 -12.16 -33.28 -11.04
CA GLY A 460 -11.76 -32.59 -12.28
C GLY A 460 -10.26 -32.29 -12.37
N SER A 461 -9.49 -32.46 -11.29
CA SER A 461 -8.03 -32.42 -11.32
C SER A 461 -7.43 -33.73 -11.86
N THR A 462 -6.24 -33.62 -12.45
CA THR A 462 -5.43 -34.77 -12.88
C THR A 462 -4.02 -34.62 -12.32
N VAL A 463 -3.47 -35.68 -11.73
CA VAL A 463 -2.05 -35.82 -11.41
C VAL A 463 -1.46 -36.85 -12.36
N ASP A 464 -0.54 -36.43 -13.21
CA ASP A 464 0.12 -37.27 -14.21
C ASP A 464 1.59 -37.46 -13.86
N VAL A 465 1.97 -38.67 -13.43
CA VAL A 465 3.36 -39.00 -13.12
C VAL A 465 4.06 -39.42 -14.41
N SER A 466 5.07 -38.65 -14.80
CA SER A 466 5.83 -38.88 -16.03
C SER A 466 6.55 -40.24 -15.97
N PRO A 467 6.74 -40.91 -17.12
CA PRO A 467 7.45 -42.19 -17.15
C PRO A 467 8.82 -42.07 -16.50
N THR A 468 9.23 -43.09 -15.74
CA THR A 468 10.48 -43.18 -14.94
C THR A 468 10.48 -42.53 -13.56
N TYR A 469 9.43 -41.80 -13.20
CA TYR A 469 9.28 -41.19 -11.88
C TYR A 469 8.14 -41.81 -11.10
N GLU A 470 8.16 -41.65 -9.79
CA GLU A 470 7.14 -42.18 -8.88
C GLU A 470 6.51 -41.09 -8.00
N LEU A 471 5.24 -41.28 -7.67
CA LEU A 471 4.57 -40.57 -6.59
C LEU A 471 4.41 -41.50 -5.40
N SER A 472 5.08 -41.20 -4.28
CA SER A 472 4.96 -41.94 -3.03
C SER A 472 4.07 -41.22 -2.02
N VAL A 473 3.11 -41.92 -1.42
CA VAL A 473 2.16 -41.37 -0.43
C VAL A 473 2.16 -42.18 0.86
N ALA A 474 2.65 -41.58 1.95
CA ALA A 474 2.72 -42.21 3.26
C ALA A 474 1.51 -41.90 4.17
N GLY A 475 0.84 -40.78 3.98
CA GLY A 475 -0.39 -40.41 4.72
C GLY A 475 -1.67 -40.96 4.07
N ALA A 476 -2.80 -40.33 4.34
CA ALA A 476 -4.07 -40.65 3.70
C ALA A 476 -4.06 -40.24 2.22
N LEU A 477 -4.78 -40.99 1.38
CA LEU A 477 -5.03 -40.64 -0.01
C LEU A 477 -6.53 -40.43 -0.23
N SER A 478 -6.93 -39.18 -0.43
CA SER A 478 -8.29 -38.76 -0.77
C SER A 478 -8.34 -38.31 -2.23
N ASN A 479 -8.55 -39.25 -3.14
CA ASN A 479 -8.65 -38.94 -4.57
C ASN A 479 -10.12 -38.91 -5.02
N SER A 480 -10.51 -37.78 -5.63
CA SER A 480 -11.77 -37.60 -6.37
C SER A 480 -11.55 -37.16 -7.82
N GLY A 481 -10.28 -36.91 -8.20
CA GLY A 481 -9.82 -36.66 -9.56
C GLY A 481 -9.16 -37.90 -10.18
N THR A 482 -8.19 -37.67 -11.05
CA THR A 482 -7.45 -38.74 -11.76
C THR A 482 -5.98 -38.74 -11.33
N ILE A 483 -5.40 -39.91 -11.10
CA ILE A 483 -3.96 -40.12 -10.92
C ILE A 483 -3.50 -41.12 -11.98
N THR A 484 -2.47 -40.77 -12.78
CA THR A 484 -1.84 -41.62 -13.80
C THR A 484 -0.33 -41.75 -13.57
N GLY A 485 0.28 -42.76 -14.18
CA GLY A 485 1.70 -43.10 -13.98
C GLY A 485 1.94 -43.98 -12.75
N ASP A 486 3.17 -43.94 -12.23
CA ASP A 486 3.61 -44.82 -11.14
C ASP A 486 3.25 -44.27 -9.76
N LEU A 487 2.59 -45.11 -8.96
CA LEU A 487 2.10 -44.76 -7.63
C LEU A 487 2.60 -45.75 -6.57
N VAL A 488 3.16 -45.22 -5.48
CA VAL A 488 3.62 -45.98 -4.32
C VAL A 488 2.79 -45.57 -3.09
N LEU A 489 2.20 -46.55 -2.42
CA LEU A 489 1.41 -46.38 -1.21
C LEU A 489 2.13 -47.05 -0.03
N ASN A 490 3.00 -46.32 0.65
CA ASN A 490 3.94 -46.84 1.66
C ASN A 490 3.63 -46.39 3.10
N GLY A 491 2.38 -46.04 3.35
CA GLY A 491 1.94 -45.47 4.62
C GLY A 491 1.78 -46.44 5.78
N SER A 492 1.59 -45.89 6.98
CA SER A 492 1.15 -46.65 8.16
C SER A 492 -0.32 -46.44 8.51
N SER A 493 -0.99 -45.48 7.87
CA SER A 493 -2.42 -45.19 8.04
C SER A 493 -3.23 -45.95 6.99
N ALA A 494 -4.43 -46.40 7.33
CA ALA A 494 -5.31 -47.04 6.35
C ALA A 494 -5.68 -46.02 5.24
N GLN A 495 -5.41 -46.37 3.98
CA GLN A 495 -5.74 -45.53 2.83
C GLN A 495 -6.99 -46.05 2.14
N SER A 496 -7.81 -45.17 1.56
CA SER A 496 -9.01 -45.56 0.81
C SER A 496 -9.03 -44.91 -0.57
N PRO A 497 -8.09 -45.26 -1.46
CA PRO A 497 -7.93 -44.54 -2.70
C PRO A 497 -9.06 -44.86 -3.68
N THR A 498 -9.56 -43.82 -4.35
CA THR A 498 -10.36 -43.95 -5.58
C THR A 498 -9.37 -43.89 -6.74
N LEU A 499 -8.88 -45.01 -7.25
CA LEU A 499 -7.96 -45.00 -8.39
C LEU A 499 -8.73 -45.25 -9.70
N GLY A 500 -8.23 -44.70 -10.79
CA GLY A 500 -8.69 -45.01 -12.14
C GLY A 500 -7.74 -46.01 -12.80
N THR A 501 -6.94 -45.51 -13.75
CA THR A 501 -5.89 -46.28 -14.41
C THR A 501 -4.53 -45.77 -13.94
N VAL A 502 -3.69 -46.67 -13.43
CA VAL A 502 -2.31 -46.39 -13.04
C VAL A 502 -1.35 -47.23 -13.90
N GLU A 503 -0.11 -46.79 -14.05
CA GLU A 503 0.92 -47.57 -14.75
C GLU A 503 1.41 -48.66 -13.80
N ASN A 504 2.33 -48.34 -12.89
CA ASN A 504 2.71 -49.24 -11.82
C ASN A 504 2.03 -48.85 -10.50
N LEU A 505 1.66 -49.85 -9.69
CA LEU A 505 1.13 -49.65 -8.34
C LEU A 505 1.94 -50.48 -7.35
N GLU A 506 2.58 -49.82 -6.39
CA GLU A 506 3.21 -50.48 -5.24
C GLU A 506 2.40 -50.20 -3.96
N VAL A 507 2.09 -51.26 -3.22
CA VAL A 507 1.40 -51.18 -1.94
C VAL A 507 2.31 -51.75 -0.85
N ASP A 508 2.94 -50.84 -0.13
CA ASP A 508 3.75 -51.09 1.07
C ASP A 508 3.11 -50.46 2.32
N ASN A 509 1.80 -50.61 2.44
CA ASN A 509 1.03 -50.04 3.54
C ASN A 509 0.66 -51.12 4.57
N SER A 510 1.28 -51.05 5.74
CA SER A 510 1.05 -51.99 6.86
C SER A 510 -0.38 -51.97 7.44
N SER A 511 -1.13 -50.89 7.24
CA SER A 511 -2.56 -50.81 7.58
C SER A 511 -3.48 -51.23 6.44
N GLY A 512 -2.90 -51.47 5.25
CA GLY A 512 -3.60 -51.82 4.03
C GLY A 512 -4.32 -50.66 3.35
N ILE A 513 -4.87 -50.94 2.18
CA ILE A 513 -5.65 -50.03 1.37
C ILE A 513 -7.04 -50.62 1.11
N THR A 514 -8.06 -49.77 1.05
CA THR A 514 -9.42 -50.13 0.61
C THR A 514 -9.76 -49.42 -0.69
N VAL A 515 -9.89 -50.18 -1.77
CA VAL A 515 -10.17 -49.65 -3.10
C VAL A 515 -11.65 -49.29 -3.23
N GLY A 516 -11.91 -48.00 -3.49
CA GLY A 516 -13.25 -47.40 -3.58
C GLY A 516 -13.80 -47.21 -5.00
N SER A 517 -13.13 -47.76 -6.01
CA SER A 517 -13.49 -47.69 -7.45
C SER A 517 -12.89 -48.87 -8.23
N ASN A 518 -13.26 -49.02 -9.50
CA ASN A 518 -12.53 -49.95 -10.38
C ASN A 518 -11.12 -49.43 -10.62
N VAL A 519 -10.12 -50.29 -10.46
CA VAL A 519 -8.70 -49.95 -10.63
C VAL A 519 -8.10 -50.80 -11.73
N ILE A 520 -7.42 -50.15 -12.67
CA ILE A 520 -6.68 -50.82 -13.74
C ILE A 520 -5.20 -50.48 -13.57
N VAL A 521 -4.40 -51.49 -13.25
CA VAL A 521 -2.93 -51.41 -13.25
C VAL A 521 -2.45 -51.90 -14.60
N THR A 522 -1.93 -50.98 -15.42
CA THR A 522 -1.52 -51.28 -16.80
C THR A 522 -0.10 -51.84 -16.90
N GLY A 523 0.74 -51.55 -15.91
CA GLY A 523 2.04 -52.15 -15.67
C GLY A 523 1.99 -53.13 -14.49
N ASP A 524 2.99 -53.04 -13.62
CA ASP A 524 3.22 -53.98 -12.52
C ASP A 524 2.45 -53.59 -11.25
N LEU A 525 1.87 -54.59 -10.59
CA LEU A 525 1.34 -54.48 -9.23
C LEU A 525 2.29 -55.19 -8.25
N THR A 526 2.82 -54.44 -7.28
CA THR A 526 3.59 -54.99 -6.15
C THR A 526 2.82 -54.81 -4.85
N VAL A 527 2.65 -55.88 -4.08
CA VAL A 527 2.06 -55.84 -2.74
C VAL A 527 3.03 -56.49 -1.75
N THR A 528 3.52 -55.72 -0.80
CA THR A 528 4.54 -56.18 0.15
C THR A 528 3.95 -56.98 1.31
N SER A 529 4.80 -57.74 2.00
CA SER A 529 4.42 -58.54 3.15
C SER A 529 3.93 -57.65 4.30
N GLY A 530 2.74 -57.95 4.82
CA GLY A 530 2.08 -57.16 5.87
C GLY A 530 1.08 -56.15 5.33
N SER A 531 1.07 -55.91 4.01
CA SER A 531 0.09 -55.07 3.34
C SER A 531 -1.17 -55.84 2.95
N THR A 532 -2.33 -55.18 2.97
CA THR A 532 -3.60 -55.73 2.49
C THR A 532 -4.20 -54.80 1.43
N VAL A 533 -4.64 -55.34 0.30
CA VAL A 533 -5.44 -54.64 -0.71
C VAL A 533 -6.86 -55.19 -0.66
N ALA A 534 -7.80 -54.40 -0.12
CA ALA A 534 -9.20 -54.77 -0.02
C ALA A 534 -10.02 -54.09 -1.12
N VAL A 535 -10.54 -54.86 -2.07
CA VAL A 535 -11.46 -54.37 -3.10
C VAL A 535 -12.89 -54.46 -2.58
N ASN A 536 -13.63 -53.34 -2.59
CA ASN A 536 -15.05 -53.35 -2.21
C ASN A 536 -15.85 -54.21 -3.21
N SER A 537 -16.89 -54.90 -2.73
CA SER A 537 -17.72 -55.84 -3.53
C SER A 537 -18.45 -55.23 -4.74
N SER A 538 -18.35 -53.90 -4.94
CA SER A 538 -18.93 -53.21 -6.11
C SER A 538 -17.89 -52.89 -7.18
N TYR A 539 -16.62 -53.21 -6.94
CA TYR A 539 -15.49 -52.80 -7.77
C TYR A 539 -14.53 -53.95 -8.06
N GLU A 540 -13.66 -53.72 -9.03
CA GLU A 540 -12.69 -54.68 -9.53
C GLU A 540 -11.28 -54.10 -9.52
N LEU A 541 -10.28 -54.94 -9.20
CA LEU A 541 -8.86 -54.67 -9.44
C LEU A 541 -8.37 -55.49 -10.64
N SER A 542 -7.92 -54.83 -11.70
CA SER A 542 -7.39 -55.47 -12.92
C SER A 542 -5.89 -55.23 -13.06
N VAL A 543 -5.12 -56.27 -13.40
CA VAL A 543 -3.65 -56.19 -13.53
C VAL A 543 -3.20 -56.76 -14.88
N ALA A 544 -2.55 -55.92 -15.69
CA ALA A 544 -2.17 -56.23 -17.07
C ALA A 544 -0.70 -56.71 -17.26
N GLU A 545 0.21 -56.44 -16.32
CA GLU A 545 1.58 -57.00 -16.38
C GLU A 545 1.89 -57.86 -15.15
N ALA A 546 3.04 -57.69 -14.50
CA ALA A 546 3.45 -58.57 -13.43
C ALA A 546 2.65 -58.32 -12.15
N LEU A 547 2.39 -59.39 -11.40
CA LEU A 547 1.85 -59.32 -10.05
C LEU A 547 2.81 -59.99 -9.08
N SER A 548 3.54 -59.16 -8.32
CA SER A 548 4.43 -59.58 -7.25
C SER A 548 3.75 -59.33 -5.90
N ASN A 549 3.16 -60.37 -5.32
CA ASN A 549 2.37 -60.23 -4.10
C ASN A 549 2.95 -61.12 -3.00
N SER A 550 3.33 -60.50 -1.90
CA SER A 550 3.71 -61.14 -0.63
C SER A 550 2.81 -60.73 0.54
N GLY A 551 1.81 -59.89 0.27
CA GLY A 551 0.75 -59.48 1.19
C GLY A 551 -0.56 -60.22 0.94
N ILE A 552 -1.68 -59.53 1.14
CA ILE A 552 -3.04 -60.10 0.98
C ILE A 552 -3.85 -59.25 0.02
N ILE A 553 -4.49 -59.87 -0.98
CA ILE A 553 -5.52 -59.23 -1.81
C ILE A 553 -6.89 -59.88 -1.52
N THR A 554 -7.93 -59.09 -1.30
CA THR A 554 -9.31 -59.55 -1.08
C THR A 554 -10.31 -58.83 -2.00
N GLY A 555 -11.45 -59.47 -2.28
CA GLY A 555 -12.49 -58.93 -3.18
C GLY A 555 -12.33 -59.43 -4.62
N ASP A 556 -12.84 -58.67 -5.60
CA ASP A 556 -12.82 -59.03 -7.01
C ASP A 556 -11.48 -58.66 -7.68
N LEU A 557 -10.84 -59.65 -8.31
CA LEU A 557 -9.52 -59.53 -8.92
C LEU A 557 -9.54 -60.10 -10.34
N VAL A 558 -8.97 -59.36 -11.29
CA VAL A 558 -8.83 -59.76 -12.69
C VAL A 558 -7.36 -59.76 -13.10
N LEU A 559 -6.95 -60.92 -13.60
CA LEU A 559 -5.59 -61.23 -14.02
C LEU A 559 -5.58 -61.44 -15.54
N ASN A 560 -5.42 -60.37 -16.31
CA ASN A 560 -5.53 -60.37 -17.78
C ASN A 560 -4.19 -60.12 -18.48
N GLY A 561 -3.10 -60.38 -17.78
CA GLY A 561 -1.78 -59.88 -18.18
C GLY A 561 -1.01 -60.70 -19.21
N SER A 562 0.05 -60.06 -19.73
CA SER A 562 1.01 -60.66 -20.65
C SER A 562 2.27 -61.21 -19.96
N SER A 563 2.48 -60.83 -18.70
CA SER A 563 3.58 -61.28 -17.84
C SER A 563 3.12 -62.28 -16.76
N ALA A 564 4.07 -62.98 -16.12
CA ALA A 564 3.74 -63.95 -15.08
C ALA A 564 3.13 -63.27 -13.84
N GLN A 565 2.06 -63.84 -13.31
CA GLN A 565 1.33 -63.29 -12.15
C GLN A 565 1.27 -64.33 -11.02
N SER A 566 1.66 -63.94 -9.81
CA SER A 566 1.71 -64.86 -8.65
C SER A 566 1.07 -64.24 -7.39
N PRO A 567 -0.28 -64.13 -7.34
CA PRO A 567 -0.95 -63.57 -6.18
C PRO A 567 -0.94 -64.53 -4.98
N THR A 568 -0.70 -63.99 -3.79
CA THR A 568 -1.22 -64.53 -2.52
C THR A 568 -2.62 -63.93 -2.28
N VAL A 569 -3.66 -64.72 -2.54
CA VAL A 569 -5.04 -64.25 -2.38
C VAL A 569 -5.57 -64.59 -0.98
N GLY A 570 -6.23 -63.62 -0.34
CA GLY A 570 -7.02 -63.88 0.86
C GLY A 570 -8.41 -64.39 0.48
N THR A 571 -9.45 -63.75 0.98
CA THR A 571 -10.83 -64.00 0.52
C THR A 571 -11.09 -63.28 -0.80
N CYS A 572 -10.97 -64.01 -1.90
CA CYS A 572 -11.38 -63.51 -3.22
C CYS A 572 -12.86 -63.86 -3.46
N GLU A 573 -13.67 -62.86 -3.84
CA GLU A 573 -15.08 -63.06 -4.16
C GLU A 573 -15.22 -63.58 -5.59
N ASN A 574 -14.67 -62.85 -6.57
CA ASN A 574 -14.51 -63.30 -7.95
C ASN A 574 -13.05 -63.17 -8.42
N LEU A 575 -12.50 -64.26 -8.95
CA LEU A 575 -11.20 -64.28 -9.61
C LEU A 575 -11.38 -64.58 -11.10
N GLU A 576 -11.10 -63.60 -11.96
CA GLU A 576 -11.02 -63.82 -13.40
C GLU A 576 -9.57 -63.96 -13.83
N VAL A 577 -9.28 -64.98 -14.65
CA VAL A 577 -7.94 -65.24 -15.16
C VAL A 577 -8.00 -65.37 -16.68
N ASP A 578 -7.42 -64.39 -17.35
CA ASP A 578 -7.17 -64.35 -18.80
C ASP A 578 -5.71 -63.97 -19.07
N ASN A 579 -4.79 -64.60 -18.35
CA ASN A 579 -3.36 -64.35 -18.48
C ASN A 579 -2.72 -65.30 -19.49
N SER A 580 -1.96 -64.76 -20.44
CA SER A 580 -1.32 -65.52 -21.53
C SER A 580 0.02 -66.19 -21.16
N SER A 581 0.63 -65.79 -20.05
CA SER A 581 1.93 -66.25 -19.55
C SER A 581 1.84 -67.16 -18.31
N GLY A 582 0.65 -67.34 -17.75
CA GLY A 582 0.34 -68.25 -16.65
C GLY A 582 0.22 -67.56 -15.28
N VAL A 583 -0.64 -68.13 -14.44
CA VAL A 583 -0.89 -67.66 -13.07
C VAL A 583 -0.53 -68.75 -12.06
N THR A 584 0.25 -68.39 -11.03
CA THR A 584 0.55 -69.28 -9.89
C THR A 584 -0.06 -68.71 -8.62
N ILE A 585 -1.16 -69.30 -8.16
CA ILE A 585 -1.83 -68.85 -6.94
C ILE A 585 -1.15 -69.52 -5.75
N ALA A 586 -0.60 -68.72 -4.83
CA ALA A 586 -0.11 -69.18 -3.54
C ALA A 586 -1.25 -69.10 -2.50
N GLU A 587 -1.38 -70.15 -1.68
CA GLU A 587 -2.27 -70.15 -0.50
C GLU A 587 -1.66 -69.38 0.67
#